data_AF-A0A1A7KGT4-F1
#
_entry.id   AF-A0A1A7KGT4-F1
#
_cell.length_a   1.000
_cell.length_b   1.000
_cell.length_c   1.000
_cell.angle_alpha   90.00
_cell.angle_beta   90.00
_cell.angle_gamma   90.00
#
_symmetry.space_group_name_H-M   'P 1'
#
loop_
_entity.id
_entity.type
_entity.pdbx_description
1 polymer ?
#
loop_
_entity_poly.entity_id
_entity_poly.type
_entity_poly.pdbx_seq_one_letter_code
_entity_poly.pdbx_strand_id
1 'polypeptide(L)'
;MQKITFQLPVPRYLKKILEIKYGNEYQAKETTLFGMVVINTLQKKSDRKYTFDKMQSQNDYFSITLGMDKAQRNGFQHGQKRAFQLSHLIERNIREELYNACIFNQINYGIEFQTTILDFLTMYDITEDELSYETLRKDFNRYKLKNLHKFK
;
A
#
# COMPACT_ATOMS: atom_id res chain seq x y z
N MET A 1 22.22 -1.59 17.12
CA MET A 1 20.85 -1.39 17.64
C MET A 1 20.02 -2.60 17.28
N GLN A 2 19.34 -3.22 18.26
CA GLN A 2 18.44 -4.34 18.01
C GLN A 2 17.18 -3.86 17.27
N LYS A 3 16.68 -4.69 16.35
CA LYS A 3 15.48 -4.45 15.55
C LYS A 3 14.52 -5.64 15.69
N ILE A 4 13.23 -5.37 15.57
CA ILE A 4 12.19 -6.39 15.44
C ILE A 4 11.60 -6.28 14.04
N THR A 5 11.38 -7.43 13.39
CA THR A 5 10.67 -7.55 12.11
C THR A 5 9.25 -8.04 12.36
N PHE A 6 8.28 -7.43 11.68
CA PHE A 6 6.90 -7.90 11.63
C PHE A 6 6.40 -7.91 10.19
N GLN A 7 5.34 -8.71 9.96
CA GLN A 7 4.81 -8.99 8.64
C GLN A 7 3.48 -8.25 8.46
N LEU A 8 3.40 -7.40 7.44
CA LEU A 8 2.16 -6.75 7.01
C LEU A 8 1.51 -7.61 5.91
N PRO A 9 0.33 -8.22 6.14
CA PRO A 9 -0.40 -8.93 5.10
C PRO A 9 -0.90 -7.93 4.04
N VAL A 10 -0.60 -8.20 2.78
CA VAL A 10 -0.97 -7.37 1.62
C VAL A 10 -1.29 -8.26 0.41
N PRO A 11 -2.08 -7.79 -0.56
CA PRO A 11 -2.18 -8.44 -1.86
C PRO A 11 -0.81 -8.56 -2.54
N ARG A 12 -0.63 -9.59 -3.36
CA ARG A 12 0.66 -9.88 -4.02
C ARG A 12 1.18 -8.72 -4.89
N TYR A 13 0.32 -8.11 -5.71
CA TYR A 13 0.71 -6.94 -6.51
C TYR A 13 1.14 -5.77 -5.61
N LEU A 14 0.51 -5.60 -4.44
CA LEU A 14 0.82 -4.52 -3.52
C LEU A 14 2.19 -4.73 -2.87
N LYS A 15 2.54 -5.99 -2.55
CA LYS A 15 3.88 -6.35 -2.10
C LYS A 15 4.94 -5.94 -3.12
N LYS A 16 4.78 -6.28 -4.41
CA LYS A 16 5.73 -5.90 -5.48
C LYS A 16 5.95 -4.39 -5.53
N ILE A 17 4.87 -3.61 -5.42
CA ILE A 17 4.95 -2.15 -5.39
C ILE A 17 5.72 -1.65 -4.17
N LEU A 18 5.43 -2.20 -2.98
CA LEU A 18 6.10 -1.83 -1.74
C LEU A 18 7.57 -2.19 -1.75
N GLU A 19 7.94 -3.35 -2.28
CA GLU A 19 9.34 -3.81 -2.38
C GLU A 19 10.15 -2.92 -3.33
N ILE A 20 9.57 -2.50 -4.46
CA ILE A 20 10.23 -1.54 -5.36
C ILE A 20 10.35 -0.15 -4.72
N LYS A 21 9.31 0.33 -4.04
CA LYS A 21 9.32 1.68 -3.43
C LYS A 21 10.20 1.79 -2.18
N TYR A 22 10.25 0.74 -1.36
CA TYR A 22 10.81 0.79 -0.01
C TYR A 22 11.90 -0.25 0.26
N GLY A 23 12.18 -1.13 -0.70
CA GLY A 23 13.06 -2.28 -0.55
C GLY A 23 12.33 -3.51 0.01
N ASN A 24 12.98 -4.68 -0.08
CA ASN A 24 12.45 -5.96 0.40
C ASN A 24 12.12 -5.96 1.90
N GLU A 25 12.81 -5.11 2.66
CA GLU A 25 12.57 -4.90 4.09
C GLU A 25 12.57 -3.40 4.38
N TYR A 26 11.43 -2.87 4.81
CA TYR A 26 11.29 -1.45 5.11
C TYR A 26 11.57 -1.16 6.58
N GLN A 27 12.47 -0.21 6.89
CA GLN A 27 12.66 0.28 8.26
C GLN A 27 11.69 1.42 8.56
N ALA A 28 10.70 1.17 9.41
CA ALA A 28 9.72 2.17 9.82
C ALA A 28 10.38 3.29 10.66
N LYS A 29 10.24 4.52 10.17
CA LYS A 29 10.75 5.76 10.81
C LYS A 29 9.62 6.77 10.97
N GLU A 30 9.55 7.41 12.13
CA GLU A 30 8.59 8.49 12.40
C GLU A 30 8.82 9.73 11.53
N THR A 31 10.00 9.88 10.94
CA THR A 31 10.34 10.97 10.02
C THR A 31 9.76 10.77 8.62
N THR A 32 9.17 9.62 8.33
CA THR A 32 8.57 9.30 7.04
C THR A 32 7.08 9.06 7.22
N LEU A 33 6.26 9.53 6.26
CA LEU A 33 4.80 9.35 6.33
C LEU A 33 4.41 7.89 6.48
N PHE A 34 4.98 7.01 5.66
CA PHE A 34 4.69 5.58 5.71
C PHE A 34 5.09 4.96 7.06
N GLY A 35 6.30 5.24 7.55
CA GLY A 35 6.75 4.76 8.84
C GLY A 35 5.92 5.27 10.01
N MET A 36 5.49 6.54 9.99
CA MET A 36 4.59 7.11 11.00
C MET A 36 3.23 6.40 11.01
N VAL A 37 2.63 6.20 9.84
CA VAL A 37 1.34 5.49 9.71
C VAL A 37 1.47 4.05 10.21
N VAL A 38 2.52 3.33 9.81
CA VAL A 38 2.76 1.96 10.28
C VAL A 38 2.87 1.92 11.79
N ILE A 39 3.74 2.75 12.39
CA ILE A 39 3.99 2.77 13.83
C ILE A 39 2.71 3.04 14.63
N ASN A 40 1.87 3.98 14.16
CA ASN A 40 0.62 4.34 14.83
C ASN A 40 -0.46 3.24 14.77
N THR A 41 -0.33 2.26 13.87
CA THR A 41 -1.26 1.13 13.79
C THR A 41 -0.83 -0.06 14.64
N LEU A 42 0.38 -0.05 15.20
CA LEU A 42 0.89 -1.11 16.07
C LEU A 42 0.12 -1.19 17.39
N GLN A 43 0.14 -2.37 17.99
CA GLN A 43 -0.49 -2.66 19.27
C GLN A 43 0.47 -3.48 20.15
N LYS A 44 0.38 -3.27 21.47
CA LYS A 44 1.05 -4.13 22.44
C LYS A 44 0.30 -5.45 22.54
N LYS A 45 1.01 -6.53 22.90
CA LYS A 45 0.42 -7.85 23.10
C LYS A 45 -0.71 -7.84 24.16
N SER A 46 -0.61 -6.96 25.16
CA SER A 46 -1.62 -6.75 26.20
C SER A 46 -2.97 -6.26 25.66
N ASP A 47 -2.98 -5.59 24.51
CA ASP A 47 -4.16 -4.88 24.01
C ASP A 47 -5.00 -5.76 23.07
N ARG A 48 -4.61 -7.03 22.90
CA ARG A 48 -5.21 -7.94 21.95
C ARG A 48 -6.53 -8.48 22.49
N LYS A 49 -7.64 -8.07 21.87
CA LYS A 49 -8.91 -8.79 21.95
C LYS A 49 -8.87 -9.96 20.97
N TYR A 50 -9.03 -11.19 21.45
CA TYR A 50 -9.13 -12.36 20.59
C TYR A 50 -10.33 -12.21 19.66
N THR A 51 -10.07 -12.15 18.37
CA THR A 51 -11.07 -12.11 17.31
C THR A 51 -10.74 -13.25 16.36
N PHE A 52 -11.73 -14.12 16.11
CA PHE A 52 -11.63 -15.24 15.17
C PHE A 52 -12.10 -14.74 13.81
N ASP A 53 -11.25 -14.07 13.05
CA ASP A 53 -11.58 -13.69 11.68
C ASP A 53 -10.77 -14.53 10.70
N LYS A 54 -11.48 -15.23 9.79
CA LYS A 54 -10.86 -15.96 8.68
C LYS A 54 -10.01 -15.00 7.85
N MET A 55 -8.69 -15.24 7.79
CA MET A 55 -7.83 -14.54 6.85
C MET A 55 -8.25 -14.91 5.42
N GLN A 56 -8.48 -13.90 4.57
CA GLN A 56 -8.67 -14.12 3.13
C GLN A 56 -7.41 -14.79 2.55
N SER A 57 -7.64 -15.80 1.71
CA SER A 57 -6.67 -16.83 1.32
C SER A 57 -5.68 -16.42 0.21
N GLN A 58 -5.43 -15.13 -0.01
CA GLN A 58 -4.51 -14.63 -1.06
C GLN A 58 -3.66 -13.44 -0.60
N ASN A 59 -3.25 -13.44 0.67
CA ASN A 59 -2.33 -12.42 1.17
C ASN A 59 -0.89 -12.93 1.11
N ASP A 60 -0.03 -12.11 0.51
CA ASP A 60 1.41 -12.16 0.66
C ASP A 60 1.82 -11.30 1.88
N TYR A 61 3.09 -11.31 2.24
CA TYR A 61 3.58 -10.55 3.40
C TYR A 61 4.73 -9.60 3.01
N PHE A 62 4.59 -8.34 3.42
CA PHE A 62 5.64 -7.33 3.30
C PHE A 62 6.36 -7.15 4.64
N SER A 63 7.69 -7.21 4.62
CA SER A 63 8.52 -7.18 5.83
C SER A 63 8.83 -5.75 6.28
N ILE A 64 8.53 -5.46 7.54
CA ILE A 64 8.79 -4.15 8.15
C ILE A 64 9.61 -4.32 9.42
N THR A 65 10.66 -3.51 9.58
CA THR A 65 11.48 -3.45 10.79
C THR A 65 11.21 -2.21 11.62
N LEU A 66 11.31 -2.38 12.94
CA LEU A 66 11.23 -1.31 13.92
C LEU A 66 12.34 -1.48 14.96
N GLY A 67 12.93 -0.37 15.41
CA GLY A 67 13.93 -0.39 16.49
C GLY A 67 13.32 -0.88 17.80
N MET A 68 14.06 -1.66 18.58
CA MET A 68 13.57 -2.30 19.80
C MET A 68 12.92 -1.31 20.79
N ASP A 69 13.52 -0.14 21.00
CA ASP A 69 12.99 0.88 21.92
C ASP A 69 11.60 1.38 21.48
N LYS A 70 11.39 1.49 20.17
CA LYS A 70 10.11 1.91 19.59
C LYS A 70 9.09 0.78 19.68
N ALA A 71 9.51 -0.45 19.43
CA ALA A 71 8.68 -1.64 19.56
C ALA A 71 8.17 -1.85 21.00
N GLN A 72 8.99 -1.57 22.01
CA GLN A 72 8.58 -1.65 23.42
C GLN A 72 7.50 -0.60 23.76
N ARG A 73 7.62 0.63 23.21
CA ARG A 73 6.66 1.72 23.46
C ARG A 73 5.34 1.56 22.71
N ASN A 74 5.41 1.24 21.42
CA ASN A 74 4.27 1.27 20.50
C ASN A 74 3.67 -0.13 20.23
N GLY A 75 4.36 -1.19 20.65
CA GLY A 75 4.07 -2.56 20.24
C GLY A 75 4.79 -2.94 18.95
N PHE A 76 4.60 -4.18 18.52
CA PHE A 76 5.29 -4.76 17.36
C PHE A 76 4.40 -5.70 16.54
N GLN A 77 3.09 -5.65 16.77
CA GLN A 77 2.11 -6.44 16.03
C GLN A 77 0.96 -5.55 15.58
N HIS A 78 0.42 -5.83 14.41
CA HIS A 78 -0.86 -5.28 14.00
C HIS A 78 -1.98 -6.22 14.44
N GLY A 79 -3.04 -5.67 15.04
CA GLY A 79 -4.32 -6.38 15.07
C GLY A 79 -4.83 -6.59 13.64
N GLN A 80 -5.48 -7.71 13.36
CA GLN A 80 -5.90 -8.11 12.01
C GLN A 80 -6.71 -7.01 11.29
N LYS A 81 -7.68 -6.41 11.98
CA LYS A 81 -8.46 -5.27 11.47
C LYS A 81 -7.59 -4.09 11.09
N ARG A 82 -6.58 -3.75 11.91
CA ARG A 82 -5.66 -2.62 11.65
C ARG A 82 -4.72 -2.93 10.50
N ALA A 83 -4.22 -4.15 10.39
CA ALA A 83 -3.40 -4.59 9.27
C ALA A 83 -4.16 -4.48 7.94
N PHE A 84 -5.41 -4.97 7.92
CA PHE A 84 -6.29 -4.86 6.76
C PHE A 84 -6.57 -3.39 6.39
N GLN A 85 -6.93 -2.56 7.37
CA GLN A 85 -7.15 -1.13 7.14
C GLN A 85 -5.91 -0.41 6.61
N LEU A 86 -4.73 -0.76 7.13
CA LEU A 86 -3.46 -0.23 6.67
C LEU A 86 -3.17 -0.65 5.22
N SER A 87 -3.27 -1.95 4.91
CA SER A 87 -3.10 -2.46 3.54
C SER A 87 -4.03 -1.74 2.56
N HIS A 88 -5.31 -1.58 2.92
CA HIS A 88 -6.29 -0.93 2.06
C HIS A 88 -6.03 0.58 1.90
N LEU A 89 -5.55 1.24 2.95
CA LEU A 89 -5.17 2.66 2.88
C LEU A 89 -3.98 2.87 1.93
N ILE A 90 -2.96 2.00 2.02
CA ILE A 90 -1.79 2.03 1.15
C ILE A 90 -2.22 1.79 -0.29
N GLU A 91 -3.03 0.75 -0.55
CA GLU A 91 -3.55 0.45 -1.87
C GLU A 91 -4.29 1.65 -2.47
N ARG A 92 -5.20 2.26 -1.70
CA ARG A 92 -5.95 3.43 -2.15
C ARG A 92 -5.04 4.59 -2.50
N ASN A 93 -4.05 4.88 -1.67
CA ASN A 93 -3.10 5.96 -1.93
C ASN A 93 -2.29 5.71 -3.22
N ILE A 94 -1.83 4.48 -3.45
CA ILE A 94 -1.14 4.12 -4.70
C ILE A 94 -2.05 4.27 -5.92
N ARG A 95 -3.31 3.83 -5.83
CA ARG A 95 -4.28 4.00 -6.93
C ARG A 95 -4.53 5.48 -7.21
N GLU A 96 -4.65 6.31 -6.18
CA GLU A 96 -4.79 7.77 -6.33
C GLU A 96 -3.57 8.39 -7.01
N GLU A 97 -2.34 8.00 -6.63
CA GLU A 97 -1.11 8.43 -7.30
C GLU A 97 -1.10 8.06 -8.79
N LEU A 98 -1.43 6.81 -9.11
CA LEU A 98 -1.54 6.34 -10.50
C LEU A 98 -2.56 7.16 -11.31
N TYR A 99 -3.74 7.41 -10.75
CA TYR A 99 -4.79 8.14 -11.46
C TYR A 99 -4.45 9.62 -11.63
N ASN A 100 -3.78 10.22 -10.65
CA ASN A 100 -3.22 11.56 -10.81
C ASN A 100 -2.17 11.60 -11.92
N ALA A 101 -1.27 10.60 -11.98
CA ALA A 101 -0.29 10.49 -13.05
C ALA A 101 -0.96 10.33 -14.43
N CYS A 102 -2.03 9.54 -14.53
CA CYS A 102 -2.81 9.40 -15.77
C CYS A 102 -3.35 10.76 -16.25
N ILE A 103 -3.97 11.54 -15.35
CA ILE A 103 -4.52 12.87 -15.69
C ILE A 103 -3.39 13.83 -16.07
N PHE A 104 -2.33 13.86 -15.27
CA PHE A 104 -1.17 14.73 -15.49
C PHE A 104 -0.49 14.45 -16.84
N ASN A 105 -0.25 13.19 -17.16
CA ASN A 105 0.41 12.77 -18.40
C ASN A 105 -0.44 13.11 -19.63
N GLN A 106 -1.76 12.92 -19.54
CA GLN A 106 -2.65 13.30 -20.63
C GLN A 106 -2.67 14.80 -20.87
N ILE A 107 -2.76 15.61 -19.81
CA ILE A 107 -2.89 17.07 -19.92
C ILE A 107 -1.60 17.69 -20.44
N ASN A 108 -0.45 17.28 -19.90
CA ASN A 108 0.83 17.96 -20.17
C ASN A 108 1.59 17.37 -21.36
N TYR A 109 1.39 16.09 -21.67
CA TYR A 109 2.16 15.38 -22.69
C TYR A 109 1.30 14.69 -23.74
N GLY A 110 -0.03 14.73 -23.63
CA GLY A 110 -0.93 14.06 -24.58
C GLY A 110 -0.90 12.53 -24.52
N ILE A 111 -0.23 11.94 -23.52
CA ILE A 111 -0.11 10.48 -23.38
C ILE A 111 -1.46 9.90 -22.99
N GLU A 112 -1.89 8.85 -23.70
CA GLU A 112 -3.15 8.16 -23.41
C GLU A 112 -3.16 7.57 -21.99
N PHE A 113 -4.32 7.67 -21.31
CA PHE A 113 -4.48 7.10 -19.96
C PHE A 113 -4.13 5.61 -19.90
N GLN A 114 -4.48 4.86 -20.95
CA GLN A 114 -4.19 3.43 -21.06
C GLN A 114 -2.68 3.16 -20.96
N THR A 115 -1.87 3.92 -21.69
CA THR A 115 -0.41 3.80 -21.68
C THR A 115 0.14 3.97 -20.26
N THR A 116 -0.28 5.00 -19.53
CA THR A 116 0.20 5.23 -18.16
C THR A 116 -0.18 4.08 -17.21
N ILE A 117 -1.37 3.48 -17.36
CA ILE A 117 -1.78 2.32 -16.54
C ILE A 117 -0.95 1.07 -16.89
N LEU A 118 -0.73 0.80 -18.18
CA LEU A 118 0.05 -0.36 -18.63
C LEU A 118 1.53 -0.22 -18.25
N ASP A 119 2.09 0.97 -18.37
CA ASP A 119 3.46 1.28 -17.94
C ASP A 119 3.60 1.09 -16.42
N PHE A 120 2.60 1.50 -15.64
CA PHE A 120 2.57 1.24 -14.20
C PHE A 120 2.59 -0.26 -13.89
N LEU A 121 1.71 -1.04 -14.51
CA LEU A 121 1.68 -2.50 -14.30
C LEU A 121 3.01 -3.15 -14.68
N THR A 122 3.59 -2.73 -15.80
CA THR A 122 4.87 -3.22 -16.31
C THR A 122 6.03 -2.85 -15.38
N MET A 123 6.08 -1.60 -14.90
CA MET A 123 7.14 -1.10 -14.02
C MET A 123 7.24 -1.90 -12.71
N TYR A 124 6.11 -2.37 -12.20
CA TYR A 124 6.04 -3.15 -10.97
C TYR A 124 5.95 -4.67 -11.20
N ASP A 125 6.12 -5.13 -12.44
CA ASP A 125 5.99 -6.54 -12.85
C ASP A 125 4.67 -7.16 -12.37
N ILE A 126 3.56 -6.42 -12.46
CA ILE A 126 2.24 -6.87 -12.00
C ILE A 126 1.55 -7.62 -13.13
N THR A 127 1.14 -8.85 -12.86
CA THR A 127 0.49 -9.71 -13.85
C THR A 127 -1.03 -9.55 -13.84
N GLU A 128 -1.68 -9.90 -14.96
CA GLU A 128 -3.13 -9.72 -15.15
C GLU A 128 -3.98 -10.53 -14.14
N ASP A 129 -3.45 -11.65 -13.63
CA ASP A 129 -4.07 -12.46 -12.57
C ASP A 129 -3.97 -11.82 -11.18
N GLU A 130 -2.97 -10.97 -10.94
CA GLU A 130 -2.80 -10.25 -9.68
C GLU A 130 -3.65 -8.97 -9.64
N LEU A 131 -3.65 -8.21 -10.73
CA LEU A 131 -4.42 -6.97 -10.87
C LEU A 131 -4.62 -6.63 -12.35
N SER A 132 -5.86 -6.78 -12.83
CA SER A 132 -6.17 -6.55 -14.23
C SER A 132 -6.21 -5.08 -14.63
N TYR A 133 -5.79 -4.80 -15.86
CA TYR A 133 -5.96 -3.49 -16.49
C TYR A 133 -7.42 -3.03 -16.46
N GLU A 134 -8.37 -3.91 -16.77
CA GLU A 134 -9.79 -3.57 -16.80
C GLU A 134 -10.33 -3.14 -15.43
N THR A 135 -9.80 -3.70 -14.34
CA THR A 135 -10.14 -3.27 -12.98
C THR A 135 -9.66 -1.83 -12.75
N LEU A 136 -8.39 -1.55 -13.07
CA LEU A 136 -7.80 -0.22 -12.92
C LEU A 136 -8.50 0.82 -13.81
N ARG A 137 -8.82 0.47 -15.05
CA ARG A 137 -9.53 1.35 -15.99
C ARG A 137 -10.92 1.72 -15.46
N LYS A 138 -11.69 0.75 -14.96
CA LYS A 138 -13.02 1.02 -14.38
C LYS A 138 -12.92 1.91 -13.15
N ASP A 139 -11.94 1.68 -12.29
CA ASP A 139 -11.69 2.49 -11.10
C ASP A 139 -11.27 3.92 -11.46
N PHE A 140 -10.35 4.04 -12.42
CA PHE A 140 -9.90 5.32 -12.96
C PHE A 140 -11.05 6.13 -13.54
N ASN A 141 -11.94 5.53 -14.33
CA ASN A 141 -13.10 6.23 -14.87
C ASN A 141 -13.99 6.82 -13.78
N ARG A 142 -14.21 6.08 -12.67
CA ARG A 142 -14.94 6.61 -11.50
C ARG A 142 -14.17 7.72 -10.79
N TYR A 143 -12.84 7.59 -10.68
CA TYR A 143 -11.98 8.62 -10.09
C TYR A 143 -11.99 9.92 -10.91
N LYS A 144 -11.82 9.80 -12.23
CA LYS A 144 -11.77 10.90 -13.20
C LYS A 144 -13.05 11.73 -13.15
N LEU A 145 -14.22 11.08 -13.20
CA LEU A 145 -15.51 11.77 -13.11
C LEU A 145 -15.63 12.66 -11.86
N LYS A 146 -15.04 12.22 -10.73
CA LYS A 146 -15.09 12.96 -9.47
C LYS A 146 -14.04 14.05 -9.35
N ASN A 147 -12.88 13.92 -10.01
CA ASN A 147 -11.71 14.75 -9.72
C ASN A 147 -11.22 15.61 -10.89
N LEU A 148 -11.76 15.46 -12.10
CA LEU A 148 -11.28 16.18 -13.28
C LEU A 148 -11.32 17.73 -13.12
N HIS A 149 -12.26 18.25 -12.33
CA HIS A 149 -12.38 19.69 -12.06
C HIS A 149 -11.20 20.26 -11.27
N LYS A 150 -10.41 19.43 -10.58
CA LYS A 150 -9.24 19.86 -9.80
C LYS A 150 -7.99 20.12 -10.64
N PHE A 151 -8.02 19.69 -11.91
CA PHE A 151 -6.89 19.74 -12.84
C PHE A 151 -7.14 20.67 -14.03
N LYS A 152 -8.22 21.46 -13.97
CA LYS A 152 -8.48 22.59 -14.89
C LYS A 152 -8.11 23.87 -14.19
#